data_AF-A0A1Q3GUP4-F1
#
_entry.id   AF-A0A1Q3GUP4-F1
#
_cell.length_a   1.000
_cell.length_b   1.000
_cell.length_c   1.000
_cell.angle_alpha   90.00
_cell.angle_beta   90.00
_cell.angle_gamma   90.00
#
_symmetry.space_group_name_H-M   'P 1'
#
loop_
_entity.id
_entity.type
_entity.pdbx_description
1 polymer ?
#
loop_
_entity_poly.entity_id
_entity_poly.type
_entity_poly.pdbx_seq_one_letter_code
_entity_poly.pdbx_strand_id
1 'polypeptide(L)'
;MRKDLLSKQAYIIPVLAIVNIILGLFVSGYDVVSQRISELALETPFIAYTHRVTDIIIGISMCIFALQTFRVAKGYFSFLTIFAFGLTWVFAGIFILTSPLHDVYGLTTVLIIIPLIFVIEYRDVLKPNYFQTYSIITSLIHIMFFWFFNYGFFPKDSVGVTQRVWVFITLIWFGIAAKNVMMTKK
;
A
#
# COMPACT_ATOMS: atom_id res chain seq x y z
N MET A 1 -12.59 -2.09 24.06
CA MET A 1 -11.61 -2.54 23.04
C MET A 1 -10.60 -1.41 22.82
N ARG A 2 -9.29 -1.66 23.03
CA ARG A 2 -8.23 -0.64 22.99
C ARG A 2 -8.28 0.13 21.65
N LYS A 3 -8.71 1.40 21.67
CA LYS A 3 -8.76 2.30 20.49
C LYS A 3 -7.42 2.36 19.74
N ASP A 4 -6.35 2.02 20.44
CA ASP A 4 -4.97 2.00 19.96
C ASP A 4 -4.63 0.79 19.09
N LEU A 5 -5.31 -0.35 19.24
CA LEU A 5 -4.90 -1.60 18.55
C LEU A 5 -5.15 -1.54 17.04
N LEU A 6 -6.27 -0.93 16.61
CA LEU A 6 -6.63 -0.81 15.20
C LEU A 6 -5.65 0.06 14.40
N SER A 7 -5.09 1.09 15.05
CA SER A 7 -4.01 1.90 14.47
C SER A 7 -2.64 1.23 14.63
N LYS A 8 -2.32 0.68 15.80
CA LYS A 8 -1.00 0.08 16.06
C LYS A 8 -0.68 -1.08 15.14
N GLN A 9 -1.67 -1.92 14.82
CA GLN A 9 -1.45 -3.03 13.91
C GLN A 9 -1.02 -2.56 12.51
N ALA A 10 -1.43 -1.37 12.06
CA ALA A 10 -1.08 -0.83 10.75
C ALA A 10 0.42 -0.55 10.56
N TYR A 11 1.22 -0.49 11.63
CA TYR A 11 2.69 -0.46 11.52
C TYR A 11 3.28 -1.72 10.91
N ILE A 12 2.54 -2.84 10.87
CA ILE A 12 2.98 -4.05 10.19
C ILE A 12 3.05 -3.86 8.67
N ILE A 13 2.24 -2.95 8.11
CA ILE A 13 2.16 -2.70 6.66
C ILE A 13 3.53 -2.33 6.07
N PRO A 14 4.21 -1.26 6.53
CA PRO A 14 5.53 -0.92 6.00
C PRO A 14 6.61 -1.96 6.31
N VAL A 15 6.50 -2.70 7.42
CA VAL A 15 7.46 -3.76 7.75
C VAL A 15 7.37 -4.89 6.73
N LEU A 16 6.16 -5.35 6.45
CA LEU A 16 5.90 -6.39 5.45
C LEU A 16 6.18 -5.91 4.02
N ALA A 17 5.95 -4.63 3.74
CA ALA A 17 6.39 -4.01 2.48
C ALA A 17 7.88 -4.20 2.24
N ILE A 18 8.69 -3.90 3.27
CA ILE A 18 10.14 -4.04 3.21
C ILE A 18 10.52 -5.51 2.97
N VAL A 19 9.86 -6.45 3.66
CA VAL A 19 10.06 -7.89 3.42
C VAL A 19 9.88 -8.23 1.94
N ASN A 20 8.76 -7.84 1.33
CA ASN A 20 8.52 -8.07 -0.10
C ASN A 20 9.53 -7.39 -1.02
N ILE A 21 9.95 -6.15 -0.69
CA ILE A 21 10.92 -5.39 -1.49
C ILE A 21 12.28 -6.11 -1.53
N ILE A 22 12.74 -6.63 -0.40
CA ILE A 22 14.06 -7.27 -0.27
C ILE A 22 14.05 -8.76 -0.60
N LEU A 23 12.88 -9.40 -0.63
CA LEU A 23 12.77 -10.86 -0.82
C LEU A 23 13.47 -11.35 -2.09
N GLY A 24 13.40 -10.56 -3.17
CA GLY A 24 14.07 -10.87 -4.44
C GLY A 24 15.60 -10.94 -4.37
N LEU A 25 16.23 -10.33 -3.36
CA LEU A 25 17.69 -10.42 -3.16
C LEU A 25 18.15 -11.83 -2.77
N PHE A 26 17.23 -12.69 -2.32
CA PHE A 26 17.50 -14.04 -1.88
C PHE A 26 17.16 -15.10 -2.95
N VAL A 27 16.77 -14.68 -4.15
CA VAL A 27 16.34 -15.57 -5.24
C VAL A 27 17.43 -15.65 -6.30
N SER A 28 17.97 -16.85 -6.51
CA SER A 28 19.00 -17.06 -7.53
C SER A 28 18.43 -16.83 -8.93
N GLY A 29 19.08 -15.96 -9.71
CA GLY A 29 18.66 -15.63 -11.08
C GLY A 29 17.56 -14.56 -11.17
N TYR A 30 17.05 -14.07 -10.04
CA TYR A 30 16.10 -12.96 -10.02
C TYR A 30 16.83 -11.62 -10.06
N ASP A 31 16.50 -10.77 -11.03
CA ASP A 31 17.07 -9.43 -11.14
C ASP A 31 16.13 -8.38 -10.51
N VAL A 32 16.48 -7.90 -9.32
CA VAL A 32 15.71 -6.87 -8.60
C VAL A 32 15.58 -5.53 -9.34
N VAL A 33 16.39 -5.29 -10.36
CA VAL A 33 16.36 -4.07 -11.15
C VAL A 33 15.28 -4.14 -12.22
N SER A 34 15.28 -5.24 -12.98
CA SER A 34 14.39 -5.44 -14.14
C SER A 34 13.11 -6.22 -13.82
N GLN A 35 13.08 -7.04 -12.76
CA GLN A 35 11.92 -7.86 -12.40
C GLN A 35 11.04 -7.23 -11.33
N ARG A 36 9.73 -7.38 -11.51
CA ARG A 36 8.70 -6.82 -10.61
C ARG A 36 8.57 -7.64 -9.33
N ILE A 37 8.26 -6.98 -8.21
CA ILE A 37 7.97 -7.64 -6.92
C ILE A 37 6.89 -8.71 -7.10
N SER A 38 5.85 -8.41 -7.87
CA SER A 38 4.74 -9.33 -8.14
C SER A 38 5.18 -10.62 -8.84
N GLU A 39 6.31 -10.63 -9.55
CA GLU A 39 6.85 -11.85 -10.19
C GLU A 39 7.39 -12.84 -9.16
N LEU A 40 7.67 -12.41 -7.92
CA LEU A 40 8.04 -13.31 -6.82
C LEU A 40 6.95 -14.35 -6.53
N ALA A 41 5.70 -14.09 -6.94
CA ALA A 41 4.59 -15.06 -6.83
C ALA A 41 4.75 -16.28 -7.74
N LEU A 42 5.67 -16.24 -8.71
CA LEU A 42 5.95 -17.29 -9.68
C LEU A 42 7.24 -18.07 -9.35
N GLU A 43 7.97 -17.64 -8.32
CA GLU A 43 9.24 -18.24 -7.91
C GLU A 43 9.06 -19.56 -7.14
N THR A 44 10.18 -20.10 -6.64
CA THR A 44 10.18 -21.31 -5.80
C THR A 44 9.11 -21.25 -4.70
N PRO A 45 8.52 -22.40 -4.28
CA PRO A 45 7.37 -22.43 -3.40
C PRO A 45 7.53 -21.57 -2.13
N PHE A 46 8.71 -21.61 -1.49
CA PHE A 46 8.98 -20.82 -0.29
C PHE A 46 8.88 -19.31 -0.54
N ILE A 47 9.49 -18.81 -1.62
CA ILE A 47 9.49 -17.39 -1.99
C ILE A 47 8.08 -16.95 -2.38
N ALA A 48 7.43 -17.73 -3.25
CA ALA A 48 6.08 -17.44 -3.71
C ALA A 48 5.08 -17.39 -2.55
N TYR A 49 5.11 -18.37 -1.64
CA TYR A 49 4.22 -18.36 -0.47
C TYR A 49 4.54 -17.23 0.50
N THR A 50 5.82 -16.95 0.74
CA THR A 50 6.22 -15.84 1.62
C THR A 50 5.70 -14.51 1.08
N HIS A 51 5.91 -14.23 -0.20
CA HIS A 51 5.41 -13.02 -0.85
C HIS A 51 3.88 -12.90 -0.75
N ARG A 52 3.16 -13.97 -1.13
CA ARG A 52 1.70 -13.99 -1.18
C ARG A 52 1.05 -13.87 0.20
N VAL A 53 1.58 -14.54 1.21
CA VAL A 53 1.11 -14.42 2.59
C VAL A 53 1.36 -13.01 3.11
N THR A 54 2.50 -12.42 2.79
CA THR A 54 2.83 -11.04 3.14
C THR A 54 1.82 -10.06 2.56
N ASP A 55 1.45 -10.22 1.28
CA ASP A 55 0.43 -9.39 0.61
C ASP A 55 -0.95 -9.51 1.28
N ILE A 56 -1.36 -10.73 1.63
CA ILE A 56 -2.62 -10.97 2.32
C ILE A 56 -2.64 -10.28 3.68
N ILE A 57 -1.56 -10.39 4.47
CA ILE A 57 -1.48 -9.76 5.79
C ILE A 57 -1.49 -8.22 5.66
N ILE A 58 -0.78 -7.67 4.67
CA ILE A 58 -0.83 -6.24 4.36
C ILE A 58 -2.27 -5.81 4.07
N GLY A 59 -2.96 -6.52 3.18
CA GLY A 59 -4.33 -6.20 2.78
C GLY A 59 -5.33 -6.28 3.92
N ILE A 60 -5.26 -7.35 4.75
CA ILE A 60 -6.08 -7.47 5.96
C ILE A 60 -5.80 -6.31 6.92
N SER A 61 -4.53 -5.96 7.13
CA SER A 61 -4.14 -4.85 7.99
C SER A 61 -4.68 -3.50 7.48
N MET A 62 -4.67 -3.27 6.16
CA MET A 62 -5.30 -2.08 5.56
C MET A 62 -6.81 -2.06 5.80
N CYS A 63 -7.51 -3.17 5.60
CA CYS A 63 -8.95 -3.27 5.87
C CYS A 63 -9.27 -3.01 7.35
N ILE A 64 -8.45 -3.50 8.28
CA ILE A 64 -8.60 -3.20 9.72
C ILE A 64 -8.34 -1.71 9.99
N PHE A 65 -7.32 -1.11 9.35
CA PHE A 65 -7.02 0.31 9.49
C PHE A 65 -8.15 1.19 8.93
N ALA A 66 -8.78 0.79 7.84
CA ALA A 66 -9.96 1.45 7.28
C ALA A 66 -11.11 1.56 8.29
N LEU A 67 -11.29 0.59 9.19
CA LEU A 67 -12.31 0.69 10.24
C LEU A 67 -11.99 1.80 11.25
N GLN A 68 -10.71 2.12 11.46
CA GLN A 68 -10.27 3.16 12.39
C GLN A 68 -10.54 4.57 11.85
N THR A 69 -10.06 4.85 10.64
CA THR A 69 -10.89 5.38 9.55
C THR A 69 -12.20 6.06 9.90
N PHE A 70 -13.22 5.22 9.85
CA PHE A 70 -14.60 5.56 10.13
C PHE A 70 -14.84 5.94 11.60
N ARG A 71 -14.14 5.31 12.55
CA ARG A 71 -14.36 5.52 13.98
C ARG A 71 -13.89 6.86 14.51
N VAL A 72 -12.78 7.39 14.00
CA VAL A 72 -12.13 8.60 14.54
C VAL A 72 -12.71 9.87 13.93
N ALA A 73 -12.76 9.97 12.61
CA ALA A 73 -13.18 11.19 11.92
C ALA A 73 -14.51 11.05 11.17
N LYS A 74 -15.22 9.91 11.29
CA LYS A 74 -16.35 9.56 10.41
C LYS A 74 -15.96 9.65 8.93
N GLY A 75 -14.70 9.33 8.61
CA GLY A 75 -14.18 9.38 7.26
C GLY A 75 -14.68 8.23 6.41
N TYR A 76 -15.87 8.41 5.82
CA TYR A 76 -16.56 7.41 5.00
C TYR A 76 -15.76 7.09 3.73
N PHE A 77 -15.25 8.11 3.04
CA PHE A 77 -14.49 7.92 1.81
C PHE A 77 -13.11 7.34 2.06
N SER A 78 -12.46 7.73 3.16
CA SER A 78 -11.20 7.11 3.62
C SER A 78 -11.41 5.63 3.92
N PHE A 79 -12.51 5.28 4.59
CA PHE A 79 -12.86 3.89 4.86
C PHE A 79 -13.02 3.12 3.55
N LEU A 80 -13.86 3.61 2.63
CA LEU A 80 -14.14 2.92 1.38
C LEU A 80 -12.88 2.74 0.52
N THR A 81 -12.08 3.79 0.36
CA THR A 81 -10.89 3.76 -0.50
C THR A 81 -9.76 2.91 0.08
N ILE A 82 -9.49 3.00 1.39
CA ILE A 82 -8.49 2.16 2.05
C ILE A 82 -8.95 0.70 2.09
N PHE A 83 -10.23 0.45 2.35
CA PHE A 83 -10.77 -0.90 2.36
C PHE A 83 -10.70 -1.53 0.96
N ALA A 84 -11.11 -0.79 -0.08
CA ALA A 84 -11.00 -1.24 -1.47
C ALA A 84 -9.55 -1.58 -1.84
N PHE A 85 -8.58 -0.73 -1.48
CA PHE A 85 -7.17 -1.01 -1.71
C PHE A 85 -6.65 -2.18 -0.87
N GLY A 86 -7.08 -2.32 0.38
CA GLY A 86 -6.76 -3.49 1.19
C GLY A 86 -7.23 -4.80 0.54
N LEU A 87 -8.42 -4.80 -0.08
CA LEU A 87 -8.90 -5.95 -0.84
C LEU A 87 -8.03 -6.25 -2.06
N THR A 88 -7.48 -5.25 -2.76
CA THR A 88 -6.59 -5.52 -3.89
C THR A 88 -5.32 -6.25 -3.45
N TRP A 89 -4.77 -5.91 -2.28
CA TRP A 89 -3.63 -6.65 -1.69
C TRP A 89 -3.96 -8.09 -1.30
N VAL A 90 -5.15 -8.31 -0.71
CA VAL A 90 -5.61 -9.67 -0.40
C VAL A 90 -5.74 -10.49 -1.70
N PHE A 91 -6.31 -9.89 -2.73
CA PHE A 91 -6.49 -10.55 -4.03
C PHE A 91 -5.16 -10.79 -4.73
N ALA A 92 -4.20 -9.87 -4.66
CA ALA A 92 -2.86 -10.05 -5.21
C ALA A 92 -2.14 -11.26 -4.61
N GLY A 93 -2.31 -11.52 -3.31
CA GLY A 93 -1.78 -12.72 -2.66
C GLY A 93 -2.55 -14.01 -2.98
N ILE A 94 -3.84 -13.93 -3.33
CA ILE A 94 -4.65 -15.12 -3.68
C ILE A 94 -4.49 -15.50 -5.16
N PHE A 95 -4.55 -14.52 -6.06
CA PHE A 95 -4.54 -14.70 -7.50
C PHE A 95 -3.19 -14.28 -8.07
N ILE A 96 -2.56 -15.17 -8.84
CA ILE A 96 -1.29 -14.87 -9.52
C ILE A 96 -1.50 -13.91 -10.71
N LEU A 97 -0.40 -13.29 -11.16
CA LEU A 97 -0.33 -12.24 -12.20
C LEU A 97 -1.12 -12.48 -13.49
N THR A 98 -1.39 -13.73 -13.85
CA THR A 98 -2.14 -14.07 -15.08
C THR A 98 -3.64 -13.84 -14.95
N SER A 99 -4.16 -13.63 -13.74
CA SER A 99 -5.58 -13.39 -13.50
C SER A 99 -5.88 -11.89 -13.39
N PRO A 100 -6.93 -11.37 -14.05
CA PRO A 100 -7.37 -9.98 -13.86
C PRO A 100 -7.83 -9.70 -12.42
N LEU A 101 -8.09 -10.74 -11.64
CA LEU A 101 -8.39 -10.63 -10.22
C LEU A 101 -7.18 -10.23 -9.37
N HIS A 102 -5.94 -10.42 -9.84
CA HIS A 102 -4.71 -10.03 -9.12
C HIS A 102 -4.75 -8.55 -8.70
N ASP A 103 -5.17 -7.67 -9.62
CA ASP A 103 -5.36 -6.24 -9.38
C ASP A 103 -6.84 -5.84 -9.25
N VAL A 104 -7.74 -6.82 -9.09
CA VAL A 104 -9.20 -6.64 -9.02
C VAL A 104 -9.70 -5.72 -10.14
N TYR A 105 -9.37 -6.06 -11.39
CA TYR A 105 -9.73 -5.27 -12.58
C TYR A 105 -9.22 -3.81 -12.54
N GLY A 106 -8.06 -3.57 -11.92
CA GLY A 106 -7.42 -2.24 -11.86
C GLY A 106 -7.91 -1.36 -10.71
N LEU A 107 -8.65 -1.91 -9.75
CA LEU A 107 -9.11 -1.20 -8.54
C LEU A 107 -7.95 -0.60 -7.74
N THR A 108 -6.74 -1.12 -7.90
CA THR A 108 -5.48 -0.58 -7.37
C THR A 108 -5.34 0.93 -7.63
N THR A 109 -5.89 1.47 -8.74
CA THR A 109 -5.87 2.91 -9.05
C THR A 109 -6.52 3.80 -7.99
N VAL A 110 -7.41 3.26 -7.15
CA VAL A 110 -8.01 3.98 -6.01
C VAL A 110 -6.95 4.54 -5.04
N LEU A 111 -5.76 3.95 -5.00
CA LEU A 111 -4.70 4.40 -4.11
C LEU A 111 -4.25 5.85 -4.38
N ILE A 112 -4.44 6.34 -5.61
CA ILE A 112 -4.10 7.72 -6.01
C ILE A 112 -4.76 8.73 -5.07
N ILE A 113 -6.03 8.49 -4.73
CA ILE A 113 -6.86 9.44 -3.97
C ILE A 113 -6.86 9.18 -2.47
N ILE A 114 -6.34 8.04 -2.00
CA ILE A 114 -6.34 7.66 -0.58
C ILE A 114 -5.69 8.74 0.29
N PRO A 115 -4.43 9.16 0.05
CA PRO A 115 -3.78 10.13 0.92
C PRO A 115 -4.53 11.47 0.98
N LEU A 116 -5.04 11.93 -0.17
CA LEU A 116 -5.77 13.19 -0.28
C LEU A 116 -7.11 13.15 0.44
N ILE A 117 -7.94 12.13 0.18
CA ILE A 117 -9.23 11.96 0.85
C ILE A 117 -9.04 11.86 2.36
N PHE A 118 -8.02 11.11 2.78
CA PHE A 118 -7.69 10.94 4.19
C PHE A 118 -7.48 12.29 4.87
N VAL A 119 -6.61 13.16 4.35
CA VAL A 119 -6.32 14.45 4.99
C VAL A 119 -7.48 15.44 4.89
N ILE A 120 -8.35 15.33 3.89
CA ILE A 120 -9.57 16.14 3.78
C ILE A 120 -10.56 15.75 4.88
N GLU A 121 -10.88 14.47 5.01
CA GLU A 121 -11.85 13.98 6.01
C GLU A 121 -11.32 14.09 7.45
N TYR A 122 -10.00 14.05 7.62
CA TYR A 122 -9.36 14.16 8.92
C TYR A 122 -8.90 15.58 9.29
N ARG A 123 -9.19 16.60 8.47
CA ARG A 123 -8.67 17.97 8.67
C ARG A 123 -8.97 18.56 10.04
N ASP A 124 -10.13 18.23 10.61
CA ASP A 124 -10.62 18.79 11.88
C ASP A 124 -10.09 18.00 13.09
N VAL A 125 -9.59 16.79 12.87
CA VAL A 125 -9.11 15.88 13.92
C VAL A 125 -7.58 15.82 13.96
N LEU A 126 -6.93 15.96 12.80
CA LEU A 126 -5.49 16.06 12.68
C LEU A 126 -5.01 17.47 12.99
N LYS A 127 -3.92 17.56 13.74
CA LYS A 127 -3.23 18.84 13.89
C LYS A 127 -2.61 19.25 12.56
N PRO A 128 -2.62 20.55 12.21
CA PRO A 128 -1.83 21.07 11.10
C PRO A 128 -0.37 20.65 11.29
N ASN A 129 0.14 19.88 10.35
CA ASN A 129 1.51 19.36 10.41
C ASN A 129 1.98 18.96 9.00
N TYR A 130 3.26 18.59 8.91
CA TYR A 130 3.88 18.10 7.68
C TYR A 130 3.18 16.86 7.06
N PHE A 131 2.30 16.16 7.79
CA PHE A 131 1.61 14.99 7.26
C PHE A 131 0.56 15.35 6.19
N GLN A 132 -0.06 16.54 6.27
CA GLN A 132 -0.96 17.00 5.22
C GLN A 132 -0.22 17.18 3.89
N THR A 133 0.88 17.94 3.90
CA THR A 133 1.75 18.14 2.74
C THR A 133 2.31 16.82 2.23
N TYR A 134 2.78 15.95 3.12
CA TYR A 134 3.28 14.63 2.76
C TYR A 134 2.22 13.80 2.03
N SER A 135 0.97 13.80 2.50
CA SER A 135 -0.12 13.05 1.87
C SER A 135 -0.47 13.60 0.49
N ILE A 136 -0.50 14.92 0.32
CA ILE A 136 -0.70 15.56 -1.00
C ILE A 136 0.43 15.13 -1.96
N ILE A 137 1.69 15.18 -1.51
CA ILE A 137 2.84 14.74 -2.32
C ILE A 137 2.73 13.26 -2.67
N THR A 138 2.34 12.39 -1.74
CA THR A 138 2.13 10.95 -2.00
C THR A 138 1.10 10.74 -3.11
N SER A 139 -0.05 11.42 -3.08
CA SER A 139 -1.04 11.37 -4.16
C SER A 139 -0.50 11.86 -5.50
N LEU A 140 0.28 12.95 -5.52
CA LEU A 140 0.92 13.45 -6.74
C LEU A 140 1.93 12.45 -7.32
N ILE A 141 2.73 11.80 -6.46
CA ILE A 141 3.64 10.73 -6.87
C ILE A 141 2.86 9.58 -7.51
N HIS A 142 1.70 9.20 -6.95
CA HIS A 142 0.86 8.16 -7.53
C HIS A 142 0.32 8.54 -8.92
N ILE A 143 -0.14 9.78 -9.10
CA ILE A 143 -0.57 10.29 -10.41
C ILE A 143 0.57 10.18 -11.42
N MET A 144 1.76 10.68 -11.06
CA MET A 144 2.93 10.63 -11.93
C MET A 144 3.34 9.19 -12.25
N PHE A 145 3.32 8.31 -11.25
CA PHE A 145 3.64 6.90 -11.44
C PHE A 145 2.68 6.22 -12.42
N PHE A 146 1.37 6.34 -12.22
CA PHE A 146 0.40 5.72 -13.11
C PHE A 146 0.41 6.33 -14.51
N TRP A 147 0.66 7.64 -14.62
CA TRP A 147 0.84 8.28 -15.91
C TRP A 147 2.04 7.70 -16.65
N PHE A 148 3.21 7.62 -16.00
CA PHE A 148 4.41 7.04 -16.60
C PHE A 148 4.23 5.54 -16.93
N PHE A 149 3.55 4.80 -16.07
CA PHE A 149 3.28 3.38 -16.27
C PHE A 149 2.38 3.14 -17.49
N ASN A 150 1.27 3.87 -17.59
CA ASN A 150 0.29 3.67 -18.66
C ASN A 150 0.80 4.08 -20.06
N TYR A 151 1.69 5.08 -20.12
CA TYR A 151 2.28 5.53 -21.38
C TYR A 151 3.64 4.88 -21.70
N GLY A 152 4.10 3.93 -20.87
CA GLY A 152 5.33 3.18 -21.11
C GLY A 152 6.61 4.01 -20.99
N PHE A 153 6.60 5.07 -20.18
CA PHE A 153 7.78 5.93 -19.97
C PHE A 153 8.82 5.30 -19.04
N PHE A 154 8.48 4.23 -18.32
CA PHE A 154 9.46 3.50 -17.52
C PHE A 154 10.32 2.58 -18.41
N PRO A 155 11.66 2.68 -18.34
CA PRO A 155 12.54 1.73 -19.00
C PRO A 155 12.24 0.30 -18.53
N LYS A 156 12.21 -0.64 -19.48
CA LYS A 156 11.96 -2.06 -19.16
C LYS A 156 13.02 -2.60 -18.20
N ASP A 157 14.26 -2.15 -18.36
CA ASP A 157 15.41 -2.65 -17.60
C ASP A 157 15.43 -2.14 -16.15
N SER A 158 14.56 -1.18 -15.78
CA SER A 158 14.50 -0.60 -14.43
C SER A 158 13.10 -0.66 -13.81
N VAL A 159 12.16 -1.41 -14.39
CA VAL A 159 10.77 -1.45 -13.93
C VAL A 159 10.63 -2.04 -12.52
N GLY A 160 11.52 -2.97 -12.15
CA GLY A 160 11.58 -3.55 -10.82
C GLY A 160 11.93 -2.52 -9.74
N VAL A 161 12.93 -1.68 -9.99
CA VAL A 161 13.30 -0.58 -9.07
C VAL A 161 12.15 0.40 -8.91
N THR A 162 11.57 0.84 -10.03
CA THR A 162 10.48 1.82 -10.01
C THR A 162 9.29 1.29 -9.19
N GLN A 163 8.91 0.03 -9.39
CA GLN A 163 7.83 -0.58 -8.62
C GLN A 163 8.16 -0.67 -7.12
N ARG A 164 9.39 -1.06 -6.75
CA ARG A 164 9.83 -1.13 -5.34
C ARG A 164 9.77 0.23 -4.65
N VAL A 165 10.27 1.28 -5.29
CA VAL A 165 10.22 2.65 -4.77
C VAL A 165 8.78 3.11 -4.59
N TRP A 166 7.93 2.85 -5.57
CA TRP A 166 6.50 3.18 -5.50
C TRP A 166 5.75 2.42 -4.40
N VAL A 167 5.97 1.12 -4.27
CA VAL A 167 5.41 0.29 -3.18
C VAL A 167 5.88 0.82 -1.83
N PHE A 168 7.17 1.14 -1.68
CA PHE A 168 7.71 1.70 -0.45
C PHE A 168 7.02 3.01 -0.06
N ILE A 169 6.93 3.98 -0.99
CA ILE A 169 6.26 5.27 -0.77
C ILE A 169 4.79 5.07 -0.38
N THR A 170 4.11 4.14 -1.05
CA THR A 170 2.69 3.85 -0.80
C THR A 170 2.48 3.23 0.58
N LEU A 171 3.28 2.23 0.95
CA LEU A 171 3.07 1.46 2.17
C LEU A 171 3.62 2.13 3.43
N ILE A 172 4.67 2.95 3.31
CA ILE A 172 5.16 3.75 4.43
C ILE A 172 4.16 4.84 4.83
N TRP A 173 3.39 5.35 3.87
CA TRP A 173 2.33 6.32 4.16
C TRP A 173 1.32 5.77 5.18
N PHE A 174 0.93 4.50 5.10
CA PHE A 174 0.01 3.88 6.07
C PHE A 174 0.55 3.86 7.50
N GLY A 175 1.83 3.58 7.68
CA GLY A 175 2.47 3.63 9.00
C GLY A 175 2.48 5.05 9.58
N ILE A 176 2.75 6.05 8.74
CA ILE A 176 2.73 7.46 9.14
C ILE A 176 1.30 7.93 9.42
N ALA A 177 0.32 7.53 8.62
CA ALA A 177 -1.09 7.82 8.83
C ALA A 177 -1.58 7.24 10.16
N ALA A 178 -1.24 5.97 10.44
CA ALA A 178 -1.55 5.31 11.70
C ALA A 178 -0.98 6.05 12.91
N LYS A 179 0.28 6.49 12.83
CA LYS A 179 0.90 7.35 13.85
C LYS A 179 0.11 8.62 14.08
N ASN A 180 -0.28 9.31 13.02
CA ASN A 180 -1.03 10.57 13.10
C ASN A 180 -2.41 10.37 13.73
N VAL A 181 -3.13 9.30 13.38
CA VAL A 181 -4.40 8.92 14.00
C VAL A 181 -4.23 8.61 15.49
N MET A 182 -3.14 7.95 15.89
CA MET A 182 -2.88 7.68 17.32
C MET A 182 -2.60 8.96 18.12
N MET A 183 -2.05 9.99 17.48
CA MET A 183 -1.72 11.27 18.10
C MET A 183 -2.89 12.27 18.15
N THR A 184 -4.03 11.96 17.51
CA THR A 184 -5.21 12.83 17.59
C THR A 184 -5.69 12.90 19.04
N LYS A 185 -5.83 14.13 19.58
CA LYS A 185 -6.33 14.31 20.95
C LYS A 185 -7.78 13.82 21.01
N LYS A 186 -8.12 13.13 22.10
CA LYS A 186 -9.51 12.81 22.44
C LYS A 186 -10.29 14.07 22.72
#